data_AF-A0A5B9E0J0-F1
#
_entry.id   AF-A0A5B9E0J0-F1
#
_cell.length_a   1.000
_cell.length_b   1.000
_cell.length_c   1.000
_cell.angle_alpha   90.00
_cell.angle_beta   90.00
_cell.angle_gamma   90.00
#
_symmetry.space_group_name_H-M   'P 1'
#
loop_
_entity.id
_entity.type
_entity.pdbx_description
1 polymer ?
#
loop_
_entity_poly.entity_id
_entity_poly.type
_entity_poly.pdbx_seq_one_letter_code
_entity_poly.pdbx_strand_id
1 'polypeptide(L)' 'MATAATTKGPASYFPSIEKTYGKPVAHWFKLLDGVSDRKHMEQVAFLKTEHKMGHGHANALVAHYRAQRDG' A
#
# COMPACT_ATOMS: atom_id res chain seq x y z
N MET A 1 18.63 -14.90 10.98
CA MET A 1 19.12 -13.90 10.00
C MET A 1 18.08 -13.79 8.90
N ALA A 2 17.19 -12.79 8.96
CA ALA A 2 16.15 -12.60 7.95
C ALA A 2 16.80 -11.99 6.69
N THR A 3 16.89 -12.80 5.64
CA THR A 3 17.50 -12.43 4.37
C THR A 3 16.69 -11.33 3.70
N ALA A 4 17.33 -10.18 3.54
CA ALA A 4 16.91 -9.13 2.62
C ALA A 4 16.88 -9.71 1.19
N ALA A 5 15.72 -10.18 0.76
CA ALA A 5 15.50 -10.61 -0.61
C ALA A 5 15.39 -9.37 -1.51
N THR A 6 16.44 -9.14 -2.26
CA THR A 6 16.47 -8.30 -3.47
C THR A 6 15.53 -8.88 -4.52
N THR A 7 14.26 -8.53 -4.43
CA THR A 7 13.28 -8.62 -5.52
C THR A 7 12.44 -7.37 -5.42
N LYS A 8 12.17 -6.70 -6.54
CA LYS A 8 11.40 -5.45 -6.60
C LYS A 8 10.04 -5.63 -5.91
N GLY A 9 9.99 -5.39 -4.61
CA GLY A 9 8.80 -5.61 -3.80
C GLY A 9 7.74 -4.55 -4.12
N PRO A 10 6.53 -4.65 -3.55
CA PRO A 10 5.53 -3.59 -3.65
C PRO A 10 6.07 -2.19 -3.29
N ALA A 11 7.13 -2.13 -2.48
CA ALA A 11 7.85 -0.89 -2.17
C ALA A 11 8.49 -0.18 -3.37
N SER A 12 8.78 -0.89 -4.47
CA SER A 12 9.28 -0.26 -5.70
C SER A 12 8.24 0.65 -6.37
N TYR A 13 6.95 0.50 -6.05
CA TYR A 13 5.90 1.40 -6.53
C TYR A 13 5.78 2.68 -5.71
N PHE A 14 6.37 2.74 -4.51
CA PHE A 14 6.20 3.86 -3.59
C PHE A 14 6.67 5.20 -4.17
N PRO A 15 7.87 5.32 -4.76
CA PRO A 15 8.30 6.59 -5.35
C PRO A 15 7.35 7.07 -6.46
N SER A 16 6.81 6.14 -7.25
CA SER A 16 5.84 6.45 -8.30
C SER A 16 4.50 6.91 -7.71
N ILE A 17 4.02 6.26 -6.64
CA ILE A 17 2.79 6.64 -5.93
C ILE A 17 2.95 8.05 -5.33
N GLU A 18 4.05 8.32 -4.64
CA GLU A 18 4.32 9.63 -4.06
C GLU A 18 4.39 10.71 -5.13
N LYS A 19 5.02 10.41 -6.27
CA LYS A 19 5.09 11.32 -7.42
C LYS A 19 3.72 11.54 -8.11
N THR A 20 2.91 10.49 -8.23
CA THR A 20 1.59 10.56 -8.89
C THR A 20 0.54 11.24 -8.02
N TYR A 21 0.52 10.97 -6.72
CA TYR A 21 -0.51 11.46 -5.80
C TYR A 21 -0.05 12.60 -4.89
N GLY A 22 1.24 12.95 -4.92
CA GLY A 22 1.81 14.08 -4.17
C GLY A 22 1.84 13.89 -2.65
N LYS A 23 1.65 12.65 -2.16
CA LYS A 23 1.62 12.35 -0.72
C LYS A 23 2.54 11.19 -0.38
N PRO A 24 3.23 11.24 0.77
CA PRO A 24 4.18 10.22 1.16
C PRO A 24 3.51 8.87 1.41
N VAL A 25 4.24 7.76 1.25
CA VAL A 25 3.70 6.40 1.48
C VAL A 25 3.06 6.24 2.85
N ALA A 26 3.69 6.84 3.87
CA ALA A 26 3.20 6.85 5.25
C ALA A 26 1.80 7.45 5.40
N HIS A 27 1.43 8.43 4.56
CA HIS A 27 0.08 8.98 4.54
C HIS A 27 -0.94 7.91 4.15
N TRP A 28 -0.63 7.11 3.13
CA TRP A 28 -1.48 6.02 2.67
C TRP A 28 -1.59 4.90 3.69
N PHE A 29 -0.49 4.53 4.36
CA PHE A 29 -0.54 3.56 5.45
C PHE A 29 -1.38 4.04 6.62
N LYS A 30 -1.33 5.33 6.97
CA LYS A 30 -2.19 5.91 8.01
C LYS A 30 -3.68 5.82 7.66
N LEU A 31 -4.02 5.99 6.38
CA LEU A 31 -5.39 5.80 5.89
C LEU A 31 -5.80 4.32 5.95
N LEU A 32 -4.89 3.42 5.57
CA LEU A 32 -5.09 1.98 5.67
C LEU A 32 -5.22 1.49 7.11
N ASP A 33 -4.59 2.16 8.07
CA ASP A 33 -4.73 1.86 9.50
C ASP A 33 -6.19 2.01 9.98
N GLY A 34 -6.88 3.06 9.53
CA GLY A 34 -8.31 3.27 9.80
C GLY A 34 -9.26 2.28 9.11
N VAL A 35 -8.77 1.51 8.14
CA VAL A 35 -9.51 0.43 7.47
C VAL A 35 -8.80 -0.92 7.61
N SER A 36 -7.93 -1.06 8.62
CA SER A 36 -7.06 -2.23 8.76
C SER A 36 -7.84 -3.51 9.09
N ASP A 37 -8.98 -3.37 9.76
CA ASP A 37 -9.95 -4.45 10.04
C ASP A 37 -10.65 -5.00 8.79
N ARG A 38 -10.60 -4.28 7.66
CA ARG A 38 -11.27 -4.68 6.41
C ARG A 38 -10.44 -5.70 5.64
N LYS A 39 -11.09 -6.44 4.73
CA LYS A 39 -10.39 -7.38 3.84
C LYS A 39 -9.48 -6.65 2.87
N HIS A 40 -8.46 -7.37 2.36
CA HIS A 40 -7.52 -6.85 1.34
C HIS A 40 -8.22 -6.11 0.20
N MET A 41 -9.24 -6.72 -0.39
CA MET A 41 -9.97 -6.15 -1.52
C MET A 41 -10.75 -4.88 -1.14
N GLU A 42 -11.24 -4.78 0.09
CA GLU A 42 -11.95 -3.60 0.59
C GLU A 42 -10.98 -2.43 0.83
N GLN A 43 -9.78 -2.72 1.36
CA GLN A 43 -8.72 -1.73 1.51
C GLN A 43 -8.25 -1.20 0.14
N VAL A 44 -8.11 -2.10 -0.85
CA VAL A 44 -7.79 -1.70 -2.23
C VAL A 44 -8.92 -0.87 -2.84
N ALA A 45 -10.18 -1.27 -2.63
CA ALA A 45 -11.34 -0.51 -3.10
C ALA A 45 -11.38 0.89 -2.46
N PHE A 46 -11.13 1.01 -1.17
CA PHE A 46 -11.07 2.29 -0.44
C PHE A 46 -10.05 3.25 -1.07
N LEU A 47 -8.81 2.79 -1.34
CA LEU A 47 -7.81 3.62 -2.01
C LEU A 47 -8.23 4.02 -3.44
N LYS A 48 -8.90 3.10 -4.15
CA LYS A 48 -9.42 3.38 -5.50
C LYS A 48 -10.57 4.39 -5.49
N THR A 49 -11.51 4.30 -4.56
CA THR A 49 -12.70 5.16 -4.53
C THR A 49 -12.38 6.52 -3.94
N GLU A 50 -11.73 6.56 -2.78
CA GLU A 50 -11.48 7.80 -2.04
C GLU A 50 -10.33 8.62 -2.65
N HIS A 51 -9.34 7.94 -3.20
CA HIS A 51 -8.10 8.58 -3.65
C HIS A 51 -7.85 8.42 -5.15
N LYS A 52 -8.82 7.85 -5.88
CA LYS A 52 -8.73 7.58 -7.33
C LYS A 52 -7.43 6.86 -7.68
N MET A 53 -6.97 5.99 -6.76
CA MET A 53 -5.72 5.29 -6.93
C MET A 53 -5.85 4.18 -7.98
N GLY A 54 -4.83 3.98 -8.81
CA GLY A 54 -4.82 2.90 -9.79
C GLY A 54 -4.77 1.53 -9.10
N HIS A 55 -5.27 0.48 -9.77
CA HIS A 55 -5.33 -0.87 -9.17
C HIS A 55 -3.96 -1.38 -8.72
N GLY A 56 -2.92 -1.21 -9.56
CA GLY A 56 -1.56 -1.62 -9.22
C GLY A 56 -0.98 -0.86 -8.02
N HIS A 57 -1.21 0.45 -7.94
CA HIS A 57 -0.75 1.31 -6.84
C HIS A 57 -1.44 0.96 -5.51
N ALA A 58 -2.77 0.81 -5.54
CA ALA A 58 -3.55 0.45 -4.37
C ALA A 58 -3.19 -0.95 -3.86
N ASN A 59 -3.06 -1.92 -4.77
CA ASN A 59 -2.68 -3.28 -4.42
C ASN A 59 -1.28 -3.34 -3.80
N ALA A 60 -0.31 -2.60 -4.34
CA ALA A 60 1.05 -2.55 -3.80
C ALA A 60 1.08 -2.03 -2.35
N LEU A 61 0.36 -0.93 -2.08
CA LEU A 61 0.26 -0.38 -0.72
C LEU A 61 -0.39 -1.36 0.26
N VAL A 62 -1.54 -1.92 -0.10
CA VAL A 62 -2.28 -2.84 0.78
C VAL A 62 -1.49 -4.13 1.01
N ALA A 63 -0.90 -4.71 -0.04
CA ALA A 63 -0.10 -5.92 0.08
C ALA A 63 1.09 -5.71 1.02
N HIS A 64 1.81 -4.58 0.88
CA HIS A 64 2.92 -4.27 1.76
C HIS A 64 2.49 -3.96 3.20
N TYR A 65 1.40 -3.21 3.37
CA TYR A 65 0.84 -2.86 4.66
C TYR A 65 0.41 -4.11 5.44
N ARG A 66 -0.28 -5.04 4.79
CA ARG A 66 -0.71 -6.30 5.39
C ARG A 66 0.46 -7.24 5.67
N ALA A 67 1.40 -7.38 4.73
CA ALA A 67 2.59 -8.20 4.92
C ALA A 67 3.44 -7.76 6.13
N GLN A 68 3.44 -6.47 6.48
CA GLN A 68 4.11 -5.97 7.70
C GLN A 68 3.35 -6.26 8.99
N ARG A 69 2.03 -6.52 8.93
CA ARG A 69 1.17 -6.73 10.12
C ARG A 69 0.86 -8.20 10.39
N ASP A 70 0.97 -9.05 9.37
CA ASP A 70 0.77 -10.50 9.47
C ASP A 70 2.04 -11.22 9.97
N GLY A 71 3.13 -10.48 10.20
CA GLY A 71 4.42 -11.00 10.67
C GLY A 71 4.73 -10.69 12.13
#